data_AF-A0A1F7PD10-F1
#
_entry.id   AF-A0A1F7PD10-F1
#
_cell.length_a   1.000
_cell.length_b   1.000
_cell.length_c   1.000
_cell.angle_alpha   90.00
_cell.angle_beta   90.00
_cell.angle_gamma   90.00
#
_symmetry.space_group_name_H-M   'P 1'
#
loop_
_entity.id
_entity.type
_entity.pdbx_description
1 polymer ?
#
loop_
_entity_poly.entity_id
_entity_poly.type
_entity_poly.pdbx_seq_one_letter_code
_entity_poly.pdbx_strand_id
1 'polypeptide(L)'
;MVRPERLSQSEIARRLATLPGWTALDRGLHRVFTFRDFVDAFAFMTAAAREAEALGHHPDWSNAYNRVTVDLITHDAGGITGLDFALAARLDALAAGPAARADRLARGAVSFAGRVAMVTGGAGALGQAICMRLLGAGATVCVPHRDSDGLEALRLRLGDEPRARLEAAPADATDEAAVGAFVAGVLERHHRVDVLVNAVGGFAGGDLGSTPLAEWERMLRLNLISAVVGCRAVLPTMLAAGHGRIVNIASRAVVPPA
;
A
#
# COMPACT_ATOMS: atom_id res chain seq x y z
N MET A 1 4.04 9.54 -30.05
CA MET A 1 3.74 10.41 -28.89
C MET A 1 3.84 11.86 -29.32
N VAL A 2 3.00 12.73 -28.77
CA VAL A 2 3.10 14.18 -28.97
C VAL A 2 4.39 14.67 -28.30
N ARG A 3 5.21 15.46 -29.01
CA ARG A 3 6.46 16.00 -28.46
C ARG A 3 6.12 16.97 -27.32
N PRO A 4 6.78 16.87 -26.15
CA PRO A 4 6.53 17.78 -25.04
C PRO A 4 6.83 19.22 -25.43
N GLU A 5 5.94 20.16 -25.06
CA GLU A 5 6.12 21.58 -25.34
C GLU A 5 6.92 22.26 -24.23
N ARG A 6 7.85 23.13 -24.64
CA ARG A 6 8.65 23.97 -23.75
C ARG A 6 7.74 24.99 -23.06
N LEU A 7 7.87 25.09 -21.73
CA LEU A 7 7.11 26.04 -20.93
C LEU A 7 7.68 27.45 -21.04
N SER A 8 6.79 28.45 -20.92
CA SER A 8 7.17 29.85 -20.80
C SER A 8 7.75 30.17 -19.41
N GLN A 9 8.50 31.28 -19.30
CA GLN A 9 9.10 31.71 -18.03
C GLN A 9 8.05 31.95 -16.92
N SER A 10 6.88 32.50 -17.27
CA SER A 10 5.78 32.71 -16.32
C SER A 10 5.18 31.39 -15.83
N GLU A 11 5.08 30.38 -16.69
CA GLU A 11 4.61 29.05 -16.30
C GLU A 11 5.61 28.30 -15.43
N ILE A 12 6.91 28.39 -15.76
CA ILE A 12 7.99 27.83 -14.94
C ILE A 12 7.95 28.44 -13.54
N ALA A 13 7.87 29.77 -13.44
CA ALA A 13 7.78 30.47 -12.15
C ALA A 13 6.55 30.03 -11.33
N ARG A 14 5.38 29.94 -11.97
CA ARG A 14 4.15 29.47 -11.31
C ARG A 14 4.27 28.04 -10.79
N ARG A 15 4.84 27.12 -11.58
CA ARG A 15 4.98 25.72 -11.19
C ARG A 15 6.08 25.53 -10.13
N LEU A 16 7.18 26.28 -10.20
CA LEU A 16 8.24 26.26 -9.18
C LEU A 16 7.71 26.61 -7.78
N ALA A 17 6.72 27.50 -7.68
CA ALA A 17 6.07 27.81 -6.41
C ALA A 17 5.44 26.57 -5.71
N THR A 18 5.21 25.48 -6.45
CA THR A 18 4.67 24.21 -5.92
C THR A 18 5.74 23.18 -5.58
N LEU A 19 7.02 23.45 -5.89
CA LEU A 19 8.14 22.53 -5.72
C LEU A 19 9.25 23.17 -4.85
N PRO A 20 9.03 23.30 -3.53
CA PRO A 20 10.00 23.94 -2.64
C PRO A 20 11.32 23.17 -2.63
N GLY A 21 12.42 23.89 -2.89
CA GLY A 21 13.78 23.32 -2.97
C GLY A 21 14.28 23.06 -4.39
N TRP A 22 13.43 23.22 -5.41
CA TRP A 22 13.85 23.24 -6.81
C TRP A 22 14.11 24.68 -7.28
N THR A 23 15.12 24.86 -8.12
CA THR A 23 15.42 26.12 -8.81
C THR A 23 15.40 25.90 -10.32
N ALA A 24 14.98 26.89 -11.10
CA ALA A 24 15.22 26.89 -12.54
C ALA A 24 16.55 27.59 -12.82
N LEU A 25 17.43 26.89 -13.53
CA LEU A 25 18.64 27.41 -14.12
C LEU A 25 18.49 27.39 -15.64
N ASP A 26 19.38 28.06 -16.38
CA ASP A 26 19.36 28.07 -17.85
C ASP A 26 19.38 26.66 -18.46
N ARG A 27 19.94 25.70 -17.73
CA ARG A 27 20.10 24.29 -18.11
C ARG A 27 18.96 23.35 -17.69
N GLY A 28 17.94 23.83 -16.97
CA GLY A 28 16.85 22.98 -16.47
C GLY A 28 16.41 23.26 -15.04
N LEU A 29 15.61 22.37 -14.47
CA LEU A 29 15.32 22.38 -13.03
C LEU A 29 16.48 21.73 -12.26
N HIS A 30 16.86 22.30 -11.14
CA HIS A 30 17.99 21.85 -10.33
C HIS A 30 17.58 21.68 -8.87
N ARG A 31 18.05 20.59 -8.24
CA ARG A 31 17.92 20.37 -6.80
C ARG A 31 19.02 19.48 -6.25
N VAL A 32 19.38 19.72 -4.99
CA VAL A 32 20.25 18.86 -4.20
C VAL A 32 19.46 18.23 -3.06
N PHE A 33 19.43 16.91 -3.01
CA PHE A 33 18.86 16.12 -1.92
C PHE A 33 19.97 15.67 -0.95
N THR A 34 19.71 15.77 0.36
CA THR A 34 20.62 15.31 1.41
C THR A 34 19.93 14.28 2.28
N PHE A 35 20.59 13.14 2.50
CA PHE A 35 20.09 11.98 3.23
C PHE A 35 20.91 11.73 4.50
N ARG A 36 20.50 10.77 5.33
CA ARG A 36 21.21 10.44 6.58
C ARG A 36 22.59 9.84 6.30
N ASP A 37 22.66 8.94 5.33
CA ASP A 37 23.87 8.23 4.94
C ASP A 37 23.84 7.88 3.44
N PHE A 38 24.88 7.18 2.98
CA PHE A 38 25.01 6.72 1.60
C PHE A 38 23.95 5.70 1.21
N VAL A 39 23.51 4.84 2.13
CA VAL A 39 22.55 3.77 1.84
C VAL A 39 21.17 4.37 1.55
N ASP A 40 20.75 5.35 2.34
CA ASP A 40 19.51 6.09 2.10
C ASP A 40 19.54 6.85 0.77
N ALA A 41 20.68 7.49 0.44
CA ALA A 41 20.86 8.18 -0.83
C ALA A 41 20.74 7.22 -2.02
N PHE A 42 21.39 6.05 -1.94
CA PHE A 42 21.34 5.04 -2.99
C PHE A 42 19.95 4.39 -3.11
N ALA A 43 19.25 4.19 -1.98
CA ALA A 43 17.87 3.71 -1.97
C ALA A 43 16.91 4.70 -2.66
N PHE A 44 17.08 6.01 -2.41
CA PHE A 44 16.38 7.06 -3.14
C PHE A 44 16.66 6.98 -4.65
N MET A 45 17.93 6.89 -5.06
CA MET A 45 18.31 6.78 -6.47
C MET A 45 17.68 5.54 -7.14
N THR A 46 17.72 4.39 -6.47
CA THR A 46 17.12 3.15 -6.99
C THR A 46 15.61 3.30 -7.23
N ALA A 47 14.90 3.96 -6.30
CA ALA A 47 13.47 4.22 -6.46
C ALA A 47 13.21 5.27 -7.56
N ALA A 48 14.02 6.32 -7.62
CA ALA A 48 13.93 7.38 -8.61
C ALA A 48 14.11 6.88 -10.05
N ALA A 49 15.03 5.93 -10.26
CA ALA A 49 15.26 5.32 -11.57
C ALA A 49 13.99 4.65 -12.13
N ARG A 50 13.21 3.98 -11.27
CA ARG A 50 11.94 3.35 -11.66
C ARG A 50 10.88 4.37 -12.05
N GLU A 51 10.81 5.50 -11.33
CA GLU A 51 9.86 6.57 -11.63
C GLU A 51 10.21 7.31 -12.92
N ALA A 52 11.50 7.57 -13.15
CA ALA A 52 12.02 8.13 -14.39
C ALA A 52 11.68 7.23 -15.59
N GLU A 53 11.97 5.93 -15.48
CA GLU A 53 11.66 4.94 -16.52
C GLU A 53 10.16 4.85 -16.80
N ALA A 54 9.32 4.79 -15.76
CA ALA A 54 7.87 4.74 -15.92
C ALA A 54 7.29 6.02 -16.58
N LEU A 55 7.98 7.16 -16.44
CA LEU A 55 7.59 8.41 -17.09
C LEU A 55 8.16 8.55 -18.50
N GLY A 56 9.14 7.72 -18.87
CA GLY A 56 9.92 7.90 -20.09
C GLY A 56 10.71 9.22 -20.10
N HIS A 57 11.17 9.67 -18.92
CA HIS A 57 11.89 10.93 -18.74
C HIS A 57 13.00 10.73 -17.72
N HIS A 58 14.26 10.95 -18.10
CA HIS A 58 15.42 10.60 -17.30
C HIS A 58 16.15 11.85 -16.78
N PRO A 59 16.62 11.84 -15.51
CA PRO A 59 17.39 12.93 -14.95
C PRO A 59 18.87 12.86 -15.35
N ASP A 60 19.53 14.01 -15.37
CA ASP A 60 20.97 14.08 -15.14
C ASP A 60 21.20 14.15 -13.62
N TRP A 61 22.11 13.33 -13.08
CA TRP A 61 22.38 13.36 -11.65
C TRP A 61 23.81 12.98 -11.27
N SER A 62 24.20 13.31 -10.05
CA SER A 62 25.43 12.84 -9.42
C SER A 62 25.19 12.54 -7.95
N ASN A 63 25.95 11.59 -7.39
CA ASN A 63 25.89 11.25 -5.98
C ASN A 63 27.28 11.34 -5.34
N ALA A 64 27.35 12.03 -4.21
CA ALA A 64 28.53 12.16 -3.37
C ALA A 64 28.14 11.87 -1.91
N TYR A 65 28.49 10.68 -1.42
CA TYR A 65 28.09 10.19 -0.10
C TYR A 65 26.56 10.29 0.11
N ASN A 66 26.11 11.09 1.07
CA ASN A 66 24.69 11.27 1.40
C ASN A 66 24.00 12.36 0.57
N ARG A 67 24.64 12.90 -0.47
CA ARG A 67 24.11 14.00 -1.29
C ARG A 67 23.86 13.54 -2.72
N VAL A 68 22.66 13.80 -3.24
CA VAL A 68 22.28 13.51 -4.64
C VAL A 68 21.88 14.82 -5.32
N THR A 69 22.63 15.21 -6.33
CA THR A 69 22.34 16.38 -7.17
C THR A 69 21.54 15.92 -8.38
N VAL A 70 20.44 16.58 -8.68
CA VAL A 70 19.54 16.25 -9.79
C VAL A 70 19.29 17.48 -10.64
N ASP A 71 19.52 17.35 -11.94
CA ASP A 71 19.19 18.31 -12.98
C ASP A 71 18.15 17.66 -13.92
N LEU A 72 17.05 18.36 -14.21
CA LEU A 72 15.96 17.89 -15.06
C LEU A 72 15.77 18.84 -16.24
N ILE A 73 15.89 18.29 -17.44
CA ILE A 73 15.57 18.98 -18.68
C ILE A 73 15.01 18.00 -19.69
N THR A 74 14.00 18.42 -20.44
CA THR A 74 13.56 17.66 -21.60
C THR A 74 14.46 18.00 -22.79
N HIS A 75 15.52 17.21 -22.99
CA HIS A 75 16.52 17.44 -24.04
C HIS A 75 15.90 17.58 -25.43
N ASP A 76 14.96 16.70 -25.75
CA ASP A 76 14.26 16.70 -27.03
C ASP A 76 13.40 17.95 -27.24
N ALA A 77 13.00 18.67 -26.20
CA ALA A 77 12.24 19.91 -26.30
C ALA A 77 13.15 21.15 -26.22
N GLY A 78 14.46 20.98 -25.96
CA GLY A 78 15.40 22.08 -25.79
C GLY A 78 15.07 23.02 -24.63
N GLY A 79 14.45 22.49 -23.55
CA GLY A 79 14.08 23.29 -22.39
C GLY A 79 13.20 22.55 -21.37
N ILE A 80 12.75 23.31 -20.38
CA ILE A 80 11.89 22.81 -19.30
C ILE A 80 10.47 22.59 -19.82
N THR A 81 9.92 21.41 -19.59
CA THR A 81 8.56 21.02 -19.97
C THR A 81 7.75 20.56 -18.76
N GLY A 82 6.50 20.14 -18.99
CA GLY A 82 5.69 19.51 -17.95
C GLY A 82 6.29 18.21 -17.39
N LEU A 83 7.10 17.48 -18.17
CA LEU A 83 7.73 16.22 -17.71
C LEU A 83 8.77 16.47 -16.61
N ASP A 84 9.52 17.56 -16.71
CA ASP A 84 10.52 17.94 -15.70
C ASP A 84 9.85 18.19 -14.35
N PHE A 85 8.74 18.94 -14.35
CA PHE A 85 7.95 19.16 -13.13
C PHE A 85 7.30 17.89 -12.59
N ALA A 86 6.85 17.00 -13.49
CA ALA A 86 6.24 15.73 -13.09
C ALA A 86 7.25 14.80 -12.41
N LEU A 87 8.46 14.69 -12.97
CA LEU A 87 9.53 13.90 -12.37
C LEU A 87 10.02 14.54 -11.06
N ALA A 88 10.22 15.86 -11.04
CA ALA A 88 10.60 16.59 -9.82
C ALA A 88 9.66 16.31 -8.64
N ALA A 89 8.34 16.33 -8.88
CA ALA A 89 7.33 16.03 -7.86
C ALA A 89 7.41 14.59 -7.34
N ARG A 90 7.72 13.62 -8.22
CA ARG A 90 7.91 12.21 -7.84
C ARG A 90 9.18 12.03 -6.99
N LEU A 91 10.28 12.69 -7.39
CA LEU A 91 11.53 12.67 -6.63
C LEU A 91 11.33 13.27 -5.23
N ASP A 92 10.63 14.39 -5.09
CA ASP A 92 10.30 14.97 -3.79
C ASP A 92 9.50 14.00 -2.91
N ALA A 93 8.55 13.28 -3.50
CA ALA A 93 7.75 12.29 -2.78
C ALA A 93 8.59 11.08 -2.30
N LEU A 94 9.62 10.69 -3.05
CA LEU A 94 10.56 9.64 -2.66
C LEU A 94 11.51 10.12 -1.55
N ALA A 95 12.08 11.32 -1.72
CA ALA A 95 13.08 11.88 -0.80
C ALA A 95 12.51 12.17 0.59
N ALA A 96 11.21 12.46 0.68
CA ALA A 96 10.55 12.73 1.96
C ALA A 96 10.51 11.48 2.90
N GLY A 97 10.84 10.29 2.37
CA GLY A 97 11.00 9.06 3.16
C GLY A 97 9.69 8.46 3.69
N PRO A 98 9.74 7.30 4.37
CA PRO A 98 8.54 6.60 4.86
C PRO A 98 7.71 7.44 5.83
N ALA A 99 8.37 8.26 6.67
CA ALA A 99 7.72 9.12 7.65
C ALA A 99 6.88 10.21 6.96
N ALA A 100 7.42 10.91 5.96
CA ALA A 100 6.62 11.90 5.23
C ALA A 100 5.62 11.27 4.25
N ARG A 101 5.83 10.02 3.81
CA ARG A 101 4.84 9.23 3.05
C ARG A 101 3.67 8.81 3.95
N ALA A 102 3.96 8.39 5.18
CA ALA A 102 2.96 8.16 6.23
C ALA A 102 2.25 9.46 6.62
N ASP A 103 2.98 10.58 6.69
CA ASP A 103 2.45 11.91 6.97
C ASP A 103 1.68 12.47 5.75
N ARG A 104 2.00 12.09 4.50
CA ARG A 104 1.19 12.37 3.30
C ARG A 104 -0.05 11.49 3.22
N LEU A 105 0.03 10.23 3.65
CA LEU A 105 -1.12 9.34 3.88
C LEU A 105 -1.99 9.81 5.06
N ALA A 106 -1.41 10.53 6.03
CA ALA A 106 -2.12 11.16 7.12
C ALA A 106 -2.73 12.52 6.71
N ARG A 107 -2.03 13.31 5.88
CA ARG A 107 -2.46 14.64 5.39
C ARG A 107 -3.40 14.58 4.18
N GLY A 108 -3.37 13.51 3.40
CA GLY A 108 -4.39 13.18 2.42
C GLY A 108 -5.24 12.05 3.00
N ALA A 109 -6.30 12.40 3.73
CA ALA A 109 -7.21 11.42 4.30
C ALA A 109 -7.77 10.53 3.18
N VAL A 110 -7.17 9.35 2.98
CA VAL A 110 -7.75 8.32 2.14
C VAL A 110 -9.04 7.90 2.84
N SER A 111 -10.15 8.45 2.37
CA SER A 111 -11.47 8.11 2.87
C SER A 111 -11.90 6.77 2.29
N PHE A 112 -12.34 5.90 3.17
CA PHE A 112 -13.04 4.66 2.86
C PHE A 112 -14.54 4.78 3.15
N ALA A 113 -15.08 6.01 3.27
CA ALA A 113 -16.50 6.22 3.45
C ALA A 113 -17.31 5.49 2.36
N GLY A 114 -18.30 4.70 2.78
CA GLY A 114 -19.15 3.89 1.90
C GLY A 114 -18.45 2.68 1.26
N ARG A 115 -17.23 2.34 1.68
CA ARG A 115 -16.51 1.15 1.24
C ARG A 115 -16.67 0.02 2.24
N VAL A 116 -16.71 -1.21 1.71
CA VAL A 116 -16.79 -2.43 2.52
C VAL A 116 -15.46 -3.17 2.45
N ALA A 117 -14.88 -3.43 3.61
CA ALA A 117 -13.64 -4.18 3.75
C ALA A 117 -13.88 -5.48 4.51
N MET A 118 -13.52 -6.61 3.91
CA MET A 118 -13.43 -7.90 4.57
C MET A 118 -12.01 -8.10 5.13
N VAL A 119 -11.88 -8.44 6.40
CA VAL A 119 -10.58 -8.69 7.05
C VAL A 119 -10.58 -10.09 7.67
N THR A 120 -9.93 -11.06 7.02
CA THR A 120 -9.72 -12.37 7.65
C THR A 120 -8.66 -12.23 8.75
N GLY A 121 -8.86 -12.87 9.90
CA GLY A 121 -7.96 -12.73 11.04
C GLY A 121 -8.11 -11.38 11.77
N GLY A 122 -9.22 -10.67 11.57
CA GLY A 122 -9.50 -9.36 12.20
C GLY A 122 -9.54 -9.39 13.73
N ALA A 123 -9.77 -10.55 14.35
CA ALA A 123 -9.70 -10.75 15.80
C ALA A 123 -8.27 -10.79 16.37
N GLY A 124 -7.25 -11.07 15.53
CA GLY A 124 -5.85 -11.16 15.96
C GLY A 124 -5.16 -9.81 16.14
N ALA A 125 -3.97 -9.78 16.74
CA ALA A 125 -3.28 -8.53 17.11
C ALA A 125 -3.10 -7.54 15.94
N LEU A 126 -2.57 -8.01 14.80
CA LEU A 126 -2.44 -7.18 13.59
C LEU A 126 -3.80 -6.89 12.94
N GLY A 127 -4.68 -7.90 12.90
CA GLY A 127 -6.03 -7.77 12.34
C GLY A 127 -6.84 -6.67 13.02
N GLN A 128 -6.77 -6.56 14.35
CA GLN A 128 -7.45 -5.51 15.11
C GLN A 128 -6.91 -4.12 14.73
N ALA A 129 -5.59 -3.97 14.56
CA ALA A 129 -4.98 -2.71 14.14
C ALA A 129 -5.44 -2.30 12.72
N ILE A 130 -5.53 -3.26 11.80
CA ILE A 130 -6.05 -3.06 10.46
C ILE A 130 -7.54 -2.65 10.51
N CYS A 131 -8.36 -3.36 11.29
CA CYS A 131 -9.77 -3.04 11.47
C CYS A 131 -9.97 -1.62 12.01
N MET A 132 -9.27 -1.25 13.08
CA MET A 132 -9.34 0.11 13.65
C MET A 132 -8.98 1.18 12.60
N ARG A 133 -7.94 0.94 11.78
CA ARG A 133 -7.50 1.92 10.79
C ARG A 133 -8.50 2.08 9.64
N LEU A 134 -9.12 0.99 9.19
CA LEU A 134 -10.16 1.00 8.15
C LEU A 134 -11.44 1.66 8.66
N LEU A 135 -11.88 1.31 9.88
CA LEU A 135 -13.05 1.92 10.52
C LEU A 135 -12.85 3.42 10.74
N GLY A 136 -11.67 3.83 11.24
CA GLY A 136 -11.29 5.23 11.42
C GLY A 136 -11.21 6.02 10.11
N ALA A 137 -11.04 5.33 8.97
CA ALA A 137 -11.07 5.94 7.65
C ALA A 137 -12.46 5.96 7.00
N GLY A 138 -13.51 5.45 7.67
CA GLY A 138 -14.89 5.48 7.17
C GLY A 138 -15.42 4.18 6.55
N ALA A 139 -14.63 3.09 6.52
CA ALA A 139 -15.08 1.80 5.98
C ALA A 139 -16.12 1.12 6.88
N THR A 140 -17.00 0.31 6.29
CA THR A 140 -17.64 -0.82 6.99
C THR A 140 -16.66 -1.99 6.97
N VAL A 141 -16.39 -2.59 8.14
CA VAL A 141 -15.44 -3.71 8.26
C VAL A 141 -16.20 -4.98 8.65
N CYS A 142 -16.07 -6.01 7.80
CA CYS A 142 -16.68 -7.32 7.98
C CYS A 142 -15.59 -8.34 8.35
N VAL A 143 -15.70 -8.98 9.51
CA VAL A 143 -14.70 -9.93 10.01
C VAL A 143 -15.30 -11.34 10.13
N PRO A 144 -14.90 -12.29 9.27
CA PRO A 144 -15.12 -13.70 9.55
C PRO A 144 -14.21 -14.14 10.71
N HIS A 145 -14.76 -14.88 11.67
CA HIS A 145 -14.01 -15.29 12.86
C HIS A 145 -14.29 -16.74 13.29
N ARG A 146 -13.34 -17.34 14.00
CA ARG A 146 -13.51 -18.62 14.70
C ARG A 146 -13.92 -18.41 16.15
N ASP A 147 -13.19 -17.55 16.86
CA ASP A 147 -13.47 -17.09 18.21
C ASP A 147 -13.89 -15.61 18.20
N SER A 148 -14.70 -15.21 19.17
CA SER A 148 -15.20 -13.82 19.29
C SER A 148 -14.40 -12.97 20.28
N ASP A 149 -13.54 -13.55 21.11
CA ASP A 149 -12.90 -12.85 22.24
C ASP A 149 -12.06 -11.65 21.77
N GLY A 150 -11.26 -11.83 20.71
CA GLY A 150 -10.48 -10.74 20.12
C GLY A 150 -11.35 -9.64 19.50
N LEU A 151 -12.54 -9.98 19.01
CA LEU A 151 -13.50 -9.02 18.46
C LEU A 151 -14.22 -8.24 19.56
N GLU A 152 -14.58 -8.88 20.67
CA GLU A 152 -15.17 -8.19 21.83
C GLU A 152 -14.16 -7.19 22.43
N ALA A 153 -12.90 -7.60 22.57
CA ALA A 153 -11.83 -6.70 22.98
C ALA A 153 -11.66 -5.51 22.02
N LEU A 154 -11.79 -5.73 20.70
CA LEU A 154 -11.79 -4.66 19.71
C LEU A 154 -13.00 -3.74 19.87
N ARG A 155 -14.22 -4.28 20.04
CA ARG A 155 -15.45 -3.49 20.21
C ARG A 155 -15.39 -2.53 21.39
N LEU A 156 -14.81 -2.96 22.51
CA LEU A 156 -14.61 -2.13 23.70
C LEU A 156 -13.67 -0.94 23.46
N ARG A 157 -12.76 -1.04 22.50
CA ARG A 157 -11.78 0.02 22.15
C ARG A 157 -12.32 1.02 21.12
N LEU A 158 -13.44 0.70 20.47
CA LEU A 158 -14.05 1.55 19.44
C LEU A 158 -15.09 2.50 20.06
N GLY A 159 -15.15 3.74 19.54
CA GLY A 159 -16.30 4.62 19.76
C GLY A 159 -17.54 4.14 19.01
N ASP A 160 -18.71 4.71 19.30
CA ASP A 160 -20.01 4.20 18.83
C ASP A 160 -20.12 4.11 17.30
N GLU A 161 -19.70 5.16 16.58
CA GLU A 161 -19.74 5.21 15.11
C GLU A 161 -18.87 4.11 14.45
N PRO A 162 -17.55 4.01 14.75
CA PRO A 162 -16.73 2.89 14.29
C PRO A 162 -17.25 1.52 14.73
N ARG A 163 -17.81 1.41 15.94
CA ARG A 163 -18.36 0.15 16.47
C ARG A 163 -19.57 -0.32 15.68
N ALA A 164 -20.47 0.59 15.28
CA ALA A 164 -21.64 0.28 14.46
C ALA A 164 -21.27 -0.24 13.06
N ARG A 165 -20.10 0.15 12.56
CA ARG A 165 -19.54 -0.28 11.26
C ARG A 165 -18.68 -1.55 11.34
N LEU A 166 -18.51 -2.15 12.52
CA LEU A 166 -17.80 -3.42 12.71
C LEU A 166 -18.80 -4.58 12.74
N GLU A 167 -18.93 -5.27 11.62
CA GLU A 167 -19.72 -6.48 11.47
C GLU A 167 -18.83 -7.72 11.60
N ALA A 168 -19.32 -8.74 12.29
CA ALA A 168 -18.60 -10.00 12.43
C ALA A 168 -19.58 -11.18 12.47
N ALA A 169 -19.17 -12.30 11.88
CA ALA A 169 -19.92 -13.54 11.93
C ALA A 169 -18.98 -14.76 11.92
N PRO A 170 -19.39 -15.89 12.50
CA PRO A 170 -18.58 -17.11 12.53
C PRO A 170 -18.31 -17.64 11.12
N ALA A 171 -17.03 -17.78 10.75
CA ALA A 171 -16.58 -18.46 9.55
C ALA A 171 -15.07 -18.77 9.67
N ASP A 172 -14.69 -20.03 9.50
CA ASP A 172 -13.27 -20.40 9.41
C ASP A 172 -12.73 -19.96 8.05
N ALA A 173 -11.68 -19.14 8.04
CA ALA A 173 -11.09 -18.64 6.81
C ALA A 173 -10.50 -19.74 5.91
N THR A 174 -10.26 -20.95 6.45
CA THR A 174 -9.76 -22.11 5.70
C THR A 174 -10.85 -22.99 5.09
N ASP A 175 -12.12 -22.68 5.37
CA ASP A 175 -13.30 -23.37 4.85
C ASP A 175 -13.95 -22.54 3.73
N GLU A 176 -13.91 -23.08 2.51
CA GLU A 176 -14.44 -22.41 1.32
C GLU A 176 -15.95 -22.17 1.39
N ALA A 177 -16.72 -23.12 1.93
CA ALA A 177 -18.16 -22.99 2.04
C ALA A 177 -18.54 -21.95 3.10
N ALA A 178 -17.86 -21.96 4.25
CA ALA A 178 -18.10 -21.00 5.31
C ALA A 178 -17.79 -19.56 4.88
N VAL A 179 -16.64 -19.35 4.21
CA VAL A 179 -16.28 -18.01 3.70
C VAL A 179 -17.21 -17.59 2.55
N GLY A 180 -17.62 -18.51 1.68
CA GLY A 180 -18.60 -18.23 0.64
C GLY A 180 -19.94 -17.74 1.21
N ALA A 181 -20.47 -18.44 2.22
CA ALA A 181 -21.69 -18.03 2.93
C ALA A 181 -21.52 -16.67 3.64
N PHE A 182 -20.38 -16.45 4.28
CA PHE A 182 -20.05 -15.16 4.90
C PHE A 182 -20.09 -14.01 3.89
N VAL A 183 -19.39 -14.17 2.75
CA VAL A 183 -19.34 -13.15 1.69
C VAL A 183 -20.72 -12.93 1.07
N ALA A 184 -21.51 -13.99 0.86
CA ALA A 184 -22.89 -13.86 0.39
C ALA A 184 -23.73 -12.98 1.32
N GLY A 185 -23.64 -13.18 2.64
CA GLY A 185 -24.33 -12.33 3.62
C GLY A 185 -23.84 -10.88 3.61
N VAL A 186 -22.54 -10.63 3.39
CA VAL A 186 -22.00 -9.27 3.23
C VAL A 186 -22.57 -8.61 1.96
N LEU A 187 -22.63 -9.35 0.85
CA LEU A 187 -23.18 -8.86 -0.42
C LEU A 187 -24.69 -8.61 -0.37
N GLU A 188 -25.43 -9.39 0.43
CA GLU A 188 -26.85 -9.14 0.65
C GLU A 188 -27.08 -7.80 1.36
N ARG A 189 -26.28 -7.49 2.38
CA ARG A 189 -26.43 -6.26 3.19
C ARG A 189 -25.85 -5.01 2.51
N HIS A 190 -24.70 -5.14 1.85
CA HIS A 190 -23.93 -3.99 1.35
C HIS A 190 -23.75 -3.96 -0.15
N HIS A 191 -24.11 -5.04 -0.86
CA HIS A 191 -24.00 -5.18 -2.33
C HIS A 191 -22.57 -5.09 -2.89
N ARG A 192 -21.55 -5.06 -2.03
CA ARG A 192 -20.16 -4.87 -2.44
C ARG A 192 -19.16 -5.43 -1.42
N VAL A 193 -17.98 -5.77 -1.91
CA VAL A 193 -16.75 -5.93 -1.13
C VAL A 193 -15.62 -5.25 -1.91
N ASP A 194 -15.15 -4.10 -1.41
CA ASP A 194 -14.13 -3.29 -2.09
C ASP A 194 -12.71 -3.71 -1.74
N VAL A 195 -12.52 -4.16 -0.50
CA VAL A 195 -11.22 -4.51 0.04
C VAL A 195 -11.29 -5.89 0.69
N LEU A 196 -10.33 -6.74 0.36
CA LEU A 196 -10.02 -7.94 1.13
C LEU A 196 -8.63 -7.77 1.73
N VAL A 197 -8.52 -7.95 3.05
CA VAL A 197 -7.24 -8.09 3.73
C VAL A 197 -7.14 -9.50 4.28
N ASN A 198 -6.22 -10.28 3.72
CA ASN A 198 -5.87 -11.60 4.21
C ASN A 198 -4.83 -11.46 5.31
N ALA A 199 -5.29 -11.39 6.57
CA ALA A 199 -4.43 -11.24 7.75
C ALA A 199 -4.44 -12.47 8.67
N VAL A 200 -5.11 -13.57 8.27
CA VAL A 200 -4.89 -14.87 8.90
C VAL A 200 -3.47 -15.32 8.63
N GLY A 201 -2.78 -15.68 9.69
CA GLY A 201 -1.46 -16.28 9.60
C GLY A 201 -0.97 -16.74 10.96
N GLY A 202 0.00 -17.63 10.94
CA GLY A 202 0.63 -18.16 12.14
C GLY A 202 1.89 -18.92 11.77
N PHE A 203 2.68 -19.20 12.79
CA PHE A 203 3.86 -20.02 12.66
C PHE A 203 3.85 -21.09 13.73
N ALA A 204 4.13 -22.31 13.29
CA ALA A 204 4.42 -23.44 14.13
C ALA A 204 5.33 -24.37 13.33
N GLY A 205 6.32 -24.94 14.02
CA GLY A 205 7.38 -25.72 13.40
C GLY A 205 8.65 -25.64 14.23
N GLY A 206 9.63 -26.43 13.81
CA GLY A 206 10.94 -26.51 14.42
C GLY A 206 11.89 -27.20 13.47
N ASP A 207 12.62 -28.19 13.97
CA ASP A 207 13.47 -29.03 13.14
C ASP A 207 12.65 -29.80 12.07
N LEU A 208 13.19 -29.89 10.86
CA LEU A 208 12.53 -30.52 9.71
C LEU A 208 12.35 -32.02 9.90
N GLY A 209 13.31 -32.70 10.55
CA GLY A 209 13.27 -34.15 10.75
C GLY A 209 12.22 -34.60 11.78
N SER A 210 11.88 -33.72 12.72
CA SER A 210 10.97 -34.02 13.83
C SER A 210 9.59 -33.38 13.70
N THR A 211 9.42 -32.35 12.87
CA THR A 211 8.12 -31.71 12.65
C THR A 211 7.20 -32.65 11.86
N PRO A 212 6.06 -33.11 12.42
CA PRO A 212 5.14 -34.00 11.71
C PRO A 212 4.56 -33.34 10.45
N LEU A 213 4.33 -34.12 9.39
CA LEU A 213 3.74 -33.63 8.15
C LEU A 213 2.38 -32.95 8.37
N ALA A 214 1.57 -33.46 9.31
CA ALA A 214 0.29 -32.86 9.66
C ALA A 214 0.42 -31.39 10.14
N GLU A 215 1.55 -31.05 10.78
CA GLU A 215 1.81 -29.68 11.22
C GLU A 215 2.16 -28.77 10.04
N TRP A 216 2.91 -29.28 9.07
CA TRP A 216 3.16 -28.58 7.80
C TRP A 216 1.88 -28.33 7.01
N GLU A 217 1.02 -29.36 6.89
CA GLU A 217 -0.27 -29.23 6.24
C GLU A 217 -1.15 -28.20 6.95
N ARG A 218 -1.17 -28.21 8.28
CA ARG A 218 -1.88 -27.21 9.10
C ARG A 218 -1.37 -25.80 8.83
N MET A 219 -0.05 -25.60 8.72
CA MET A 219 0.55 -24.31 8.37
C MET A 219 0.23 -23.86 6.95
N LEU A 220 0.25 -24.77 5.97
CA LEU A 220 -0.15 -24.45 4.60
C LEU A 220 -1.65 -24.09 4.54
N ARG A 221 -2.51 -24.82 5.27
CA ARG A 221 -3.92 -24.48 5.35
C ARG A 221 -4.14 -23.10 5.98
N LEU A 222 -3.49 -22.83 7.11
CA LEU A 222 -3.62 -21.57 7.83
C LEU A 222 -3.10 -20.37 7.02
N ASN A 223 -1.91 -20.48 6.41
CA ASN A 223 -1.21 -19.34 5.82
C ASN A 223 -1.50 -19.14 4.32
N LEU A 224 -1.74 -20.23 3.58
CA LEU A 224 -1.94 -20.16 2.14
C LEU A 224 -3.41 -20.39 1.76
N ILE A 225 -4.01 -21.49 2.23
CA ILE A 225 -5.38 -21.82 1.84
C ILE A 225 -6.37 -20.76 2.32
N SER A 226 -6.19 -20.20 3.51
CA SER A 226 -7.04 -19.10 4.00
C SER A 226 -7.08 -17.90 3.04
N ALA A 227 -5.94 -17.50 2.48
CA ALA A 227 -5.84 -16.41 1.53
C ALA A 227 -6.46 -16.78 0.18
N VAL A 228 -6.25 -18.03 -0.29
CA VAL A 228 -6.85 -18.54 -1.53
C VAL A 228 -8.37 -18.52 -1.43
N VAL A 229 -8.93 -19.04 -0.32
CA VAL A 229 -10.36 -19.07 -0.06
C VAL A 229 -10.94 -17.66 -0.04
N GLY A 230 -10.33 -16.73 0.71
CA GLY A 230 -10.76 -15.33 0.73
C GLY A 230 -10.77 -14.70 -0.66
N CYS A 231 -9.69 -14.87 -1.43
CA CYS A 231 -9.59 -14.35 -2.80
C CYS A 231 -10.70 -14.91 -3.69
N ARG A 232 -10.92 -16.23 -3.68
CA ARG A 232 -11.94 -16.90 -4.50
C ARG A 232 -13.34 -16.39 -4.20
N ALA A 233 -13.65 -16.12 -2.93
CA ALA A 233 -14.97 -15.65 -2.53
C ALA A 233 -15.28 -14.22 -2.99
N VAL A 234 -14.29 -13.31 -2.98
CA VAL A 234 -14.52 -11.89 -3.32
C VAL A 234 -14.21 -11.53 -4.77
N LEU A 235 -13.36 -12.30 -5.45
CA LEU A 235 -12.89 -11.95 -6.80
C LEU A 235 -14.03 -11.79 -7.82
N PRO A 236 -15.07 -12.65 -7.87
CA PRO A 236 -16.16 -12.49 -8.83
C PRO A 236 -16.89 -11.14 -8.72
N THR A 237 -17.20 -10.69 -7.49
CA THR A 237 -17.88 -9.40 -7.27
C THR A 237 -16.96 -8.22 -7.60
N MET A 238 -15.67 -8.31 -7.26
CA MET A 238 -14.70 -7.26 -7.58
C MET A 238 -14.50 -7.10 -9.10
N LEU A 239 -14.44 -8.22 -9.84
CA LEU A 239 -14.34 -8.21 -11.29
C LEU A 239 -15.61 -7.63 -11.93
N ALA A 240 -16.79 -8.04 -11.48
CA ALA A 240 -18.06 -7.51 -11.96
C ALA A 240 -18.20 -6.00 -11.69
N ALA A 241 -17.70 -5.53 -10.55
CA ALA A 241 -17.69 -4.11 -10.20
C ALA A 241 -16.61 -3.27 -10.91
N GLY A 242 -15.68 -3.91 -11.64
CA GLY A 242 -14.50 -3.25 -12.22
C GLY A 242 -13.55 -2.64 -11.18
N HIS A 243 -13.70 -3.01 -9.90
CA HIS A 243 -12.96 -2.45 -8.79
C HIS A 243 -12.84 -3.46 -7.65
N GLY A 244 -11.62 -3.57 -7.11
CA GLY A 244 -11.33 -4.32 -5.90
C GLY A 244 -9.87 -4.19 -5.51
N ARG A 245 -9.57 -4.35 -4.22
CA ARG A 245 -8.20 -4.37 -3.68
C ARG A 245 -8.03 -5.57 -2.77
N ILE A 246 -7.03 -6.40 -3.06
CA ILE A 246 -6.66 -7.54 -2.23
C ILE A 246 -5.28 -7.28 -1.63
N VAL A 247 -5.17 -7.38 -0.31
CA VAL A 247 -3.92 -7.23 0.44
C VAL A 247 -3.63 -8.54 1.14
N ASN A 248 -2.54 -9.20 0.76
CA ASN A 248 -2.04 -10.40 1.44
C ASN A 248 -0.96 -10.01 2.42
N ILE A 249 -1.16 -10.32 3.71
CA ILE A 249 -0.11 -10.15 4.71
C ILE A 249 0.78 -11.38 4.66
N ALA A 250 2.04 -11.17 4.30
CA ALA A 250 3.08 -12.18 4.30
C ALA A 250 4.32 -11.66 5.04
N SER A 251 5.21 -12.57 5.43
CA SER A 251 6.53 -12.22 5.95
C SER A 251 7.60 -12.39 4.88
N ARG A 252 8.68 -11.62 4.95
CA ARG A 252 9.90 -11.95 4.19
C ARG A 252 10.41 -13.31 4.65
N ALA A 253 10.91 -14.11 3.70
CA ALA A 253 11.60 -15.36 4.02
C ALA A 253 12.76 -15.10 5.01
N VAL A 254 12.90 -15.97 6.01
CA VAL A 254 14.04 -16.01 6.92
C VAL A 254 15.19 -16.73 6.20
N VAL A 255 16.19 -15.92 5.79
CA VAL A 255 17.57 -16.20 5.33
C VAL A 255 17.75 -16.98 3.99
N PRO A 256 18.60 -16.48 3.05
CA PRO A 256 19.09 -17.29 1.93
C PRO A 256 19.79 -18.54 2.46
N PRO A 257 19.64 -19.73 1.83
CA PRO A 257 20.47 -20.86 2.21
C PRO A 257 21.95 -20.45 2.13
N ALA A 258 22.71 -20.78 3.18
CA ALA A 258 24.15 -20.58 3.23
C ALA A 258 24.86 -21.44 2.18
#